data_AF-A0AAV0V8N8-F1
#
_entry.id   AF-A0AAV0V8N8-F1
#
_cell.length_a   1.000
_cell.length_b   1.000
_cell.length_c   1.000
_cell.angle_alpha   90.00
_cell.angle_beta   90.00
_cell.angle_gamma   90.00
#
_symmetry.space_group_name_H-M   'P 1'
#
loop_
_entity.id
_entity.type
_entity.pdbx_description
1 polymer ?
#
loop_
_entity_poly.entity_id
_entity_poly.type
_entity_poly.pdbx_seq_one_letter_code
_entity_poly.pdbx_strand_id
1 'polypeptide(L)'
;MNGLTGSEKVVYTTCAGAFFGAAIGSVESVWAIPKLGTKLPKLSAQLKHLGTRSFVFAAVGCIFSTGECLSASIRQTEDSINAGVGGALVGVVPGIVKQSMRVGVGAGVAAGAAMCAASFWQSSQETPFEKYGAAHHADRS
;
A
#
# COMPACT_ATOMS: atom_id res chain seq x y z
N MET A 1 15.34 -2.27 -2.60
CA MET A 1 15.08 -3.73 -2.49
C MET A 1 14.71 -4.25 -3.88
N ASN A 2 15.67 -4.35 -4.81
CA ASN A 2 15.36 -4.57 -6.23
C ASN A 2 16.03 -5.86 -6.73
N GLY A 3 15.19 -6.89 -6.83
CA GLY A 3 15.45 -8.21 -7.42
C GLY A 3 14.19 -9.08 -7.45
N LEU A 4 13.01 -8.45 -7.27
CA LEU A 4 11.72 -9.10 -7.19
C LEU A 4 11.04 -8.90 -8.54
N THR A 5 10.66 -9.99 -9.21
CA THR A 5 9.79 -9.92 -10.40
C THR A 5 8.56 -9.05 -10.08
N GLY A 6 8.00 -8.32 -11.06
CA GLY A 6 6.87 -7.40 -10.81
C GLY A 6 5.72 -8.06 -10.03
N SER A 7 5.46 -9.35 -10.29
CA SER A 7 4.53 -10.18 -9.52
C SER A 7 4.88 -10.33 -8.05
N GLU A 8 6.15 -10.50 -7.73
CA GLU A 8 6.63 -10.70 -6.37
C GLU A 8 6.54 -9.40 -5.55
N LYS A 9 6.87 -8.25 -6.16
CA LYS A 9 6.65 -6.93 -5.55
C LYS A 9 5.16 -6.70 -5.25
N VAL A 10 4.26 -7.07 -6.17
CA VAL A 10 2.80 -7.01 -5.94
C VAL A 10 2.38 -7.92 -4.79
N VAL A 11 2.88 -9.15 -4.70
CA VAL A 11 2.57 -10.07 -3.59
C VAL A 11 3.06 -9.50 -2.26
N TYR A 12 4.31 -9.03 -2.17
CA TYR A 12 4.86 -8.50 -0.92
C TYR A 12 4.11 -7.27 -0.42
N THR A 13 3.82 -6.31 -1.29
CA THR A 13 3.07 -5.09 -0.94
C THR A 13 1.62 -5.37 -0.59
N THR A 14 0.98 -6.32 -1.28
CA THR A 14 -0.37 -6.79 -0.96
C THR A 14 -0.41 -7.47 0.40
N CYS A 15 0.54 -8.37 0.68
CA CYS A 15 0.66 -9.04 1.97
C CYS A 15 0.93 -8.04 3.09
N ALA A 16 1.87 -7.10 2.91
CA ALA A 16 2.13 -6.04 3.87
C ALA A 16 0.86 -5.21 4.14
N GLY A 17 0.14 -4.81 3.10
CA GLY A 17 -1.15 -4.14 3.21
C GLY A 17 -2.16 -4.95 4.02
N ALA A 18 -2.31 -6.24 3.72
CA ALA A 18 -3.21 -7.14 4.45
C ALA A 18 -2.87 -7.22 5.95
N PHE A 19 -1.58 -7.31 6.30
CA PHE A 19 -1.11 -7.32 7.68
C PHE A 19 -1.40 -6.00 8.40
N PHE A 20 -1.11 -4.85 7.78
CA PHE A 20 -1.42 -3.55 8.37
C PHE A 20 -2.94 -3.36 8.54
N GLY A 21 -3.74 -3.80 7.57
CA GLY A 21 -5.20 -3.77 7.68
C GLY A 21 -5.75 -4.66 8.79
N ALA A 22 -5.14 -5.82 9.02
CA ALA A 22 -5.48 -6.69 10.14
C ALA A 22 -5.08 -6.09 11.49
N ALA A 23 -3.92 -5.45 11.58
CA ALA A 23 -3.44 -4.77 12.80
C ALA A 23 -4.31 -3.56 13.17
N ILE A 24 -4.67 -2.72 12.19
CA ILE A 24 -5.58 -1.60 12.43
C ILE A 24 -6.98 -2.14 12.79
N GLY A 25 -7.44 -3.18 12.10
CA GLY A 25 -8.71 -3.83 12.39
C GLY A 25 -8.78 -4.42 13.80
N SER A 26 -7.67 -4.94 14.33
CA SER A 26 -7.62 -5.49 15.70
C SER A 26 -7.69 -4.39 16.75
N VAL A 27 -6.96 -3.28 16.56
CA VAL A 27 -7.03 -2.11 17.46
C VAL A 27 -8.44 -1.53 17.49
N GLU A 28 -9.04 -1.28 16.32
CA GLU A 28 -10.43 -0.80 16.26
C GLU A 28 -11.42 -1.78 16.92
N SER A 29 -11.18 -3.08 16.80
CA SER A 29 -12.02 -4.09 17.45
C SER A 29 -11.98 -4.01 18.98
N VAL A 30 -10.87 -3.60 19.57
CA VAL A 30 -10.75 -3.38 21.03
C VAL A 30 -11.51 -2.11 21.43
N TRP A 31 -11.42 -1.06 20.63
CA TRP A 31 -12.07 0.22 20.90
C TRP A 31 -13.58 0.21 20.63
N ALA A 32 -14.06 -0.69 19.77
CA ALA A 32 -15.47 -0.83 19.43
C ALA A 32 -16.27 -1.72 20.40
N ILE A 33 -15.65 -2.25 21.47
CA ILE A 33 -16.35 -3.06 22.47
C ILE A 33 -17.40 -2.18 23.17
N PRO A 34 -18.71 -2.47 23.03
CA PRO A 34 -19.75 -1.73 23.73
C PRO A 34 -19.60 -1.98 25.24
N LYS A 35 -19.76 -0.93 26.06
CA LYS A 35 -19.81 -1.09 27.52
C LYS A 35 -20.93 -2.06 27.91
N LEU A 36 -20.66 -2.88 28.94
CA LEU A 36 -21.41 -4.06 29.35
C LEU A 36 -22.93 -3.92 29.26
N GLY A 37 -23.59 -4.83 28.52
CA GLY A 37 -25.05 -4.99 28.57
C GLY A 37 -25.74 -5.39 27.26
N THR A 38 -25.08 -5.27 26.11
CA THR A 38 -25.65 -5.67 24.80
C THR A 38 -24.95 -6.92 24.27
N LYS A 39 -25.74 -7.84 23.69
CA LYS A 39 -25.30 -9.15 23.16
C LYS A 39 -23.91 -9.06 22.51
N LEU A 40 -22.95 -9.85 23.02
CA LEU A 40 -21.62 -9.99 22.43
C LEU A 40 -21.75 -10.16 20.91
N PRO A 41 -21.09 -9.30 20.10
CA PRO A 41 -21.11 -9.46 18.66
C PRO A 41 -20.56 -10.85 18.34
N LYS A 42 -21.26 -11.59 17.46
CA LYS A 42 -20.81 -12.92 17.03
C LYS A 42 -19.37 -12.80 16.52
N LEU A 43 -18.50 -13.73 16.90
CA LEU A 43 -17.13 -13.81 16.40
C LEU A 43 -17.05 -13.74 14.87
N SER A 44 -18.06 -14.26 14.17
CA SER A 44 -18.20 -14.14 12.72
C SER A 44 -18.41 -12.72 12.20
N ALA A 45 -19.08 -11.84 12.95
CA ALA A 45 -19.24 -10.43 12.60
C ALA A 45 -17.93 -9.65 12.81
N GLN A 46 -17.19 -9.95 13.88
CA GLN A 46 -15.85 -9.38 14.12
C GLN A 46 -14.86 -9.84 13.05
N LEU A 47 -14.88 -11.13 12.68
CA LEU A 47 -14.00 -11.70 11.66
C LEU A 47 -14.32 -11.14 10.26
N LYS A 48 -15.60 -10.91 9.94
CA LYS A 48 -16.01 -10.18 8.73
C LYS A 48 -15.49 -8.74 8.73
N HIS A 49 -15.62 -8.02 9.83
CA HIS A 49 -15.12 -6.64 9.95
C HIS A 49 -13.60 -6.54 9.83
N LEU A 50 -12.87 -7.53 10.35
CA LEU A 50 -11.42 -7.60 10.24
C LEU A 50 -11.01 -7.97 8.82
N GLY A 51 -11.68 -8.97 8.23
CA GLY A 51 -11.44 -9.44 6.86
C GLY A 51 -11.70 -8.36 5.81
N THR A 52 -12.81 -7.62 5.91
CA THR A 52 -13.11 -6.52 4.98
C THR A 52 -12.05 -5.43 5.04
N ARG A 53 -11.56 -5.07 6.24
CA ARG A 53 -10.49 -4.06 6.37
C ARG A 53 -9.14 -4.57 5.85
N SER A 54 -8.76 -5.79 6.21
CA SER A 54 -7.55 -6.42 5.69
C SER A 54 -7.57 -6.50 4.16
N PHE A 55 -8.71 -6.86 3.57
CA PHE A 55 -8.89 -6.87 2.11
C PHE A 55 -8.75 -5.48 1.49
N VAL A 56 -9.33 -4.44 2.11
CA VAL A 56 -9.22 -3.05 1.64
C VAL A 56 -7.75 -2.58 1.63
N PHE A 57 -7.00 -2.84 2.69
CA PHE A 57 -5.57 -2.48 2.73
C PHE A 57 -4.71 -3.36 1.83
N ALA A 58 -5.07 -4.63 1.62
CA ALA A 58 -4.43 -5.48 0.62
C ALA A 58 -4.65 -4.93 -0.81
N ALA A 59 -5.87 -4.52 -1.14
CA ALA A 59 -6.20 -3.91 -2.43
C ALA A 59 -5.43 -2.61 -2.67
N VAL A 60 -5.25 -1.79 -1.61
CA VAL A 60 -4.36 -0.61 -1.65
C VAL A 60 -2.93 -1.00 -2.02
N GLY A 61 -2.34 -2.01 -1.37
CA GLY A 61 -0.99 -2.48 -1.67
C GLY A 61 -0.84 -2.99 -3.12
N CYS A 62 -1.85 -3.72 -3.60
CA CYS A 62 -1.89 -4.22 -4.98
C CYS A 62 -1.95 -3.09 -6.02
N ILE A 63 -2.86 -2.13 -5.81
CA ILE A 63 -3.03 -0.97 -6.71
C ILE A 63 -1.78 -0.08 -6.73
N PHE A 64 -1.17 0.13 -5.55
CA PHE A 64 0.08 0.87 -5.44
C PHE A 64 1.19 0.22 -6.29
N SER A 65 1.47 -1.06 -6.04
CA SER A 65 2.58 -1.76 -6.69
C SER A 65 2.37 -1.96 -8.18
N THR A 66 1.13 -2.22 -8.59
CA THR A 66 0.75 -2.30 -10.01
C THR A 66 0.89 -0.94 -10.69
N GLY A 67 0.46 0.14 -10.02
CA GLY A 67 0.61 1.51 -10.50
C GLY A 67 2.08 1.91 -10.69
N GLU A 68 2.93 1.59 -9.70
CA GLU A 68 4.37 1.79 -9.81
C GLU A 68 4.98 0.99 -10.96
N CYS A 69 4.71 -0.32 -11.05
CA CYS A 69 5.26 -1.19 -12.08
C CYS A 69 4.85 -0.76 -13.50
N LEU A 70 3.59 -0.36 -13.67
CA LEU A 70 3.09 0.17 -14.94
C LEU A 70 3.78 1.49 -15.31
N SER A 71 3.93 2.40 -14.36
CA SER A 71 4.60 3.69 -14.59
C SER A 71 6.10 3.52 -14.90
N ALA A 72 6.77 2.58 -14.25
CA ALA A 72 8.15 2.21 -14.51
C ALA A 72 8.31 1.58 -15.90
N SER A 73 7.38 0.71 -16.32
CA SER A 73 7.40 0.09 -17.65
C SER A 73 7.24 1.11 -18.78
N ILE A 74 6.41 2.14 -18.58
CA ILE A 74 6.17 3.19 -19.58
C ILE A 74 7.35 4.17 -19.68
N ARG A 75 7.98 4.55 -18.56
CA ARG A 75 9.06 5.56 -18.55
C ARG A 75 10.47 4.98 -18.56
N GLN A 76 10.64 3.66 -18.39
CA GLN A 76 11.94 2.96 -18.35
C GLN A 76 12.92 3.57 -17.32
N THR A 77 12.39 4.23 -16.28
CA THR A 77 13.15 4.88 -15.21
C THR A 77 12.47 4.62 -13.87
N GLU A 78 13.27 4.36 -12.84
CA GLU A 78 12.82 4.17 -11.46
C GLU A 78 13.00 5.50 -10.70
N ASP A 79 12.02 6.40 -10.83
CA ASP A 79 12.03 7.72 -10.20
C ASP A 79 10.98 7.86 -9.09
N SER A 80 11.20 8.79 -8.16
CA SER A 80 10.25 9.12 -7.08
C SER A 80 8.85 9.53 -7.56
N ILE A 81 8.75 10.00 -8.81
CA ILE A 81 7.48 10.33 -9.47
C ILE A 81 6.63 9.08 -9.72
N ASN A 82 7.24 7.91 -9.99
CA ASN A 82 6.52 6.66 -10.22
C ASN A 82 5.85 6.17 -8.92
N ALA A 83 6.55 6.32 -7.78
CA ALA A 83 5.99 6.09 -6.45
C ALA A 83 4.83 7.05 -6.15
N GLY A 84 4.92 8.30 -6.63
CA GLY A 84 3.82 9.26 -6.58
C GLY A 84 2.58 8.82 -7.36
N VAL A 85 2.75 8.28 -8.57
CA VAL A 85 1.64 7.79 -9.40
C VAL A 85 0.98 6.57 -8.76
N GLY A 86 1.77 5.62 -8.26
CA GLY A 86 1.25 4.50 -7.49
C GLY A 86 0.47 4.95 -6.25
N GLY A 87 1.01 5.93 -5.51
CA GLY A 87 0.36 6.51 -4.32
C GLY A 87 -0.91 7.30 -4.63
N ALA A 88 -0.98 7.98 -5.78
CA ALA A 88 -2.17 8.68 -6.23
C ALA A 88 -3.31 7.71 -6.58
N LEU A 89 -2.99 6.59 -7.23
CA LEU A 89 -3.96 5.56 -7.62
C LEU A 89 -4.60 4.85 -6.42
N VAL A 90 -3.87 4.73 -5.30
CA VAL A 90 -4.38 4.18 -4.05
C VAL A 90 -5.61 4.94 -3.54
N GLY A 91 -5.72 6.25 -3.82
CA GLY A 91 -6.86 7.09 -3.40
C GLY A 91 -8.22 6.63 -3.92
N VAL A 92 -8.25 5.81 -4.98
CA VAL A 92 -9.49 5.20 -5.50
C VAL A 92 -10.13 4.28 -4.46
N VAL A 93 -9.34 3.53 -3.70
CA VAL A 93 -9.84 2.56 -2.71
C VAL A 93 -10.64 3.24 -1.58
N PRO A 94 -10.10 4.22 -0.83
CA PRO A 94 -10.88 4.93 0.19
C PRO A 94 -12.03 5.72 -0.42
N GLY A 95 -11.93 6.18 -1.68
CA GLY A 95 -13.04 6.80 -2.41
C GLY A 95 -14.22 5.86 -2.62
N ILE A 96 -13.95 4.60 -3.01
CA ILE A 96 -14.97 3.55 -3.14
C ILE A 96 -15.53 3.16 -1.77
N VAL A 97 -14.67 2.94 -0.78
CA VAL A 97 -15.09 2.48 0.56
C VAL A 97 -15.97 3.52 1.27
N LYS A 98 -15.64 4.81 1.18
CA LYS A 98 -16.45 5.89 1.76
C LYS A 98 -17.53 6.45 0.82
N GLN A 99 -17.65 5.91 -0.40
CA GLN A 99 -18.50 6.43 -1.47
C GLN A 99 -18.40 7.96 -1.63
N SER A 100 -17.19 8.51 -1.48
CA SER A 100 -16.97 9.95 -1.49
C SER A 100 -15.78 10.32 -2.34
N MET A 101 -16.06 11.01 -3.45
CA MET A 101 -15.04 11.47 -4.39
C MET A 101 -14.04 12.43 -3.74
N ARG A 102 -14.50 13.28 -2.80
CA ARG A 102 -13.63 14.21 -2.05
C ARG A 102 -12.62 13.47 -1.18
N VAL A 103 -13.05 12.41 -0.52
CA VAL A 103 -12.17 11.59 0.33
C VAL A 103 -11.19 10.81 -0.52
N GLY A 104 -11.63 10.29 -1.68
CA GLY A 104 -10.74 9.58 -2.61
C GLY A 104 -9.65 10.48 -3.20
N VAL A 105 -10.02 11.66 -3.69
CA VAL A 105 -9.05 12.63 -4.25
C VAL A 105 -8.10 13.14 -3.16
N GLY A 106 -8.62 13.51 -1.98
CA GLY A 106 -7.78 13.96 -0.87
C GLY A 106 -6.80 12.89 -0.39
N ALA A 107 -7.26 11.64 -0.25
CA ALA A 107 -6.41 10.52 0.12
C ALA A 107 -5.37 10.20 -0.97
N GLY A 108 -5.74 10.28 -2.25
CA GLY A 108 -4.83 10.06 -3.37
C GLY A 108 -3.72 11.10 -3.44
N VAL A 109 -4.04 12.39 -3.32
CA VAL A 109 -3.03 13.46 -3.33
C VAL A 109 -2.10 13.33 -2.12
N ALA A 110 -2.66 13.08 -0.93
CA ALA A 110 -1.85 12.90 0.28
C ALA A 110 -0.92 11.67 0.19
N ALA A 111 -1.45 10.53 -0.27
CA ALA A 111 -0.68 9.30 -0.42
C ALA A 111 0.38 9.40 -1.53
N GLY A 112 0.05 10.04 -2.66
CA GLY A 112 1.00 10.31 -3.75
C GLY A 112 2.12 11.23 -3.30
N ALA A 113 1.81 12.33 -2.60
CA ALA A 113 2.82 13.25 -2.06
C ALA A 113 3.71 12.56 -1.02
N ALA A 114 3.13 11.78 -0.11
CA ALA A 114 3.88 11.04 0.91
C ALA A 114 4.82 9.99 0.28
N MET A 115 4.36 9.26 -0.73
CA MET A 115 5.17 8.25 -1.43
C MET A 115 6.28 8.88 -2.28
N CYS A 116 6.01 10.02 -2.95
CA CYS A 116 7.05 10.81 -3.60
C CYS A 116 8.14 11.25 -2.60
N ALA A 117 7.73 11.77 -1.44
CA ALA A 117 8.66 12.24 -0.42
C ALA A 117 9.47 11.08 0.19
N ALA A 118 8.82 9.96 0.49
CA ALA A 118 9.46 8.78 1.05
C ALA A 118 10.49 8.19 0.08
N SER A 119 10.12 8.04 -1.20
CA SER A 119 11.04 7.53 -2.24
C SER A 119 12.21 8.49 -2.49
N PHE A 120 11.99 9.81 -2.48
CA PHE A 120 13.06 10.79 -2.57
C PHE A 120 14.04 10.70 -1.39
N TRP A 121 13.51 10.58 -0.17
CA TRP A 121 14.33 10.42 1.03
C TRP A 121 15.16 9.13 0.98
N GLN A 122 14.54 8.03 0.56
CA GLN A 122 15.21 6.74 0.45
C GLN A 122 16.32 6.74 -0.62
N SER A 123 16.06 7.37 -1.76
CA SER A 123 17.10 7.58 -2.80
C SER A 123 18.28 8.42 -2.33
N SER A 124 18.10 9.23 -1.29
CA SER A 124 19.17 10.04 -0.69
C SER A 124 20.05 9.25 0.30
N GLN A 125 19.61 8.05 0.72
CA GLN A 125 20.34 7.20 1.65
C GLN A 125 21.09 6.03 0.98
N GLU A 126 20.78 5.70 -0.28
CA GLU A 126 21.45 4.61 -1.00
C GLU A 126 22.88 4.99 -1.38
N THR A 127 23.85 4.12 -1.04
CA THR A 127 25.24 4.34 -1.39
C THR A 127 25.49 4.02 -2.87
N PRO A 128 26.45 4.68 -3.55
CA PRO A 128 26.72 4.43 -4.99
C PRO A 128 27.06 2.98 -5.30
N PHE A 129 27.65 2.25 -4.33
CA PHE A 129 28.00 0.84 -4.46
C PHE A 129 26.77 -0.08 -4.48
N GLU A 130 25.74 0.22 -3.70
CA GLU A 130 24.46 -0.52 -3.74
C GLU A 130 23.74 -0.30 -5.07
N LYS A 131 23.78 0.93 -5.58
CA LYS A 131 23.21 1.28 -6.89
C LYS A 131 23.92 0.58 -8.05
N TYR A 132 25.24 0.48 -7.99
CA TYR A 132 26.05 -0.24 -8.97
C TYR A 132 25.88 -1.76 -8.88
N GLY A 133 25.80 -2.31 -7.66
CA GLY A 133 25.51 -3.73 -7.43
C GLY A 133 24.13 -4.14 -7.96
N ALA A 134 23.10 -3.34 -7.69
CA ALA A 134 21.75 -3.59 -8.18
C ALA A 134 21.66 -3.57 -9.73
N ALA A 135 22.34 -2.62 -10.38
CA ALA A 135 22.38 -2.55 -11.84
C ALA A 135 23.02 -3.80 -12.47
N HIS A 136 24.09 -4.32 -11.87
CA HIS A 136 24.80 -5.48 -12.42
C HIS A 136 24.11 -6.82 -12.15
N HIS A 137 23.27 -6.89 -11.11
CA HIS A 137 22.40 -8.05 -10.86
C HIS A 137 21.21 -8.11 -11.82
N ALA A 138 20.67 -6.97 -12.25
CA ALA A 138 19.57 -6.91 -13.22
C ALA A 138 19.98 -7.35 -14.65
N ASP A 139 21.24 -7.14 -15.03
CA ASP A 139 21.79 -7.60 -16.33
C ASP A 139 22.00 -9.13 -16.40
N ARG A 140 21.95 -9.84 -15.26
CA ARG A 140 22.23 -11.29 -15.15
C ARG A 140 20.99 -12.16 -14.93
N SER A 141 19.81 -11.55 -14.78
CA SER A 141 18.51 -12.24 -14.61
C SER A 141 17.65 -12.12 -15.86
#